data_AF-A0A349H1B6-F1
#
_entry.id   AF-A0A349H1B6-F1
#
_cell.length_a   1.000
_cell.length_b   1.000
_cell.length_c   1.000
_cell.angle_alpha   90.00
_cell.angle_beta   90.00
_cell.angle_gamma   90.00
#
_symmetry.space_group_name_H-M   'P 1'
#
loop_
_entity.id
_entity.type
_entity.pdbx_description
1 polymer ?
#
loop_
_entity_poly.entity_id
_entity_poly.type
_entity_poly.pdbx_seq_one_letter_code
_entity_poly.pdbx_strand_id
1 'polypeptide(L)'
;RECSLADMALIRQRLETADPQVSRQIEFEVFAHGAMCVSVSGRCYLSQFHYGKSANRGECLQPCRREFRIEATDEAEMTYDLGTAFAMSPQDLCTLPFLEALIDEGVAALKIEGRGRSPEYVGFATQAYREV
;
A
#
# COMPACT_ATOMS: atom_id res chain seq x y z
N ARG A 1 9.54 2.48 -6.24
CA ARG A 1 8.99 1.13 -5.93
C ARG A 1 7.56 1.30 -5.41
N GLU A 2 7.28 2.38 -4.68
CA GLU A 2 6.11 3.23 -4.91
C GLU A 2 6.38 4.29 -6.00
N CYS A 3 5.33 4.88 -6.56
CA CYS A 3 5.40 6.06 -7.43
C CYS A 3 5.60 7.27 -6.52
N SER A 4 6.72 7.97 -6.65
CA SER A 4 6.95 9.21 -5.90
C SER A 4 6.17 10.37 -6.52
N LEU A 5 6.05 11.49 -5.79
CA LEU A 5 5.48 12.74 -6.34
C LEU A 5 6.27 13.19 -7.58
N ALA A 6 7.60 13.08 -7.57
CA ALA A 6 8.44 13.38 -8.72
C ALA A 6 8.17 12.46 -9.93
N ASP A 7 7.88 11.18 -9.67
CA ASP A 7 7.48 10.25 -10.74
C ASP A 7 6.13 10.65 -11.33
N MET A 8 5.17 11.09 -10.51
CA MET A 8 3.86 11.56 -10.97
C MET A 8 3.99 12.80 -11.87
N ALA A 9 4.77 13.79 -11.45
CA ALA A 9 5.08 14.98 -12.24
C ALA A 9 5.70 14.60 -13.59
N LEU A 10 6.66 13.67 -13.58
CA LEU A 10 7.32 13.18 -14.79
C LEU A 10 6.34 12.44 -15.72
N ILE A 11 5.45 11.60 -15.18
CA ILE A 11 4.43 10.90 -15.97
C ILE A 11 3.50 11.92 -16.64
N ARG A 12 3.03 12.93 -15.90
CA ARG A 12 2.16 13.99 -16.45
C ARG A 12 2.86 14.77 -17.57
N GLN A 13 4.10 15.17 -17.35
CA GLN A 13 4.91 15.85 -18.37
C GLN A 13 5.06 15.02 -19.65
N ARG A 14 5.29 13.71 -19.50
CA ARG A 14 5.42 12.78 -20.63
C ARG A 14 4.10 12.60 -21.39
N LEU A 15 2.97 12.51 -20.67
CA LEU A 15 1.65 12.44 -21.30
C LEU A 15 1.35 13.71 -22.09
N GLU A 16 1.61 14.89 -21.51
CA GLU A 16 1.39 16.18 -22.18
C GLU A 16 2.25 16.33 -23.44
N THR A 17 3.51 15.87 -23.39
CA THR A 17 4.44 15.91 -24.54
C THR A 17 4.02 14.94 -25.65
N ALA A 18 3.47 13.78 -25.27
CA ALA A 18 3.06 12.75 -26.23
C ALA A 18 1.75 13.12 -26.95
N ASP A 19 0.73 13.56 -26.21
CA ASP A 19 -0.56 14.02 -26.76
C ASP A 19 -1.32 14.89 -25.74
N PRO A 20 -1.38 16.22 -25.94
CA PRO A 20 -2.09 17.14 -25.05
C PRO A 20 -3.60 16.89 -24.93
N GLN A 21 -4.25 16.36 -25.97
CA GLN A 21 -5.69 16.11 -25.94
C GLN A 21 -6.02 14.88 -25.12
N VAL A 22 -5.19 13.83 -25.23
CA VAL A 22 -5.33 12.60 -24.44
C VAL A 22 -4.90 12.83 -22.99
N SER A 23 -3.80 13.56 -22.77
CA SER A 23 -3.30 13.92 -21.44
C SER A 23 -4.39 14.50 -20.53
N ARG A 24 -5.20 15.41 -21.06
CA ARG A 24 -6.32 16.06 -20.32
C ARG A 24 -7.48 15.13 -19.97
N GLN A 25 -7.51 13.92 -20.52
CA GLN A 25 -8.53 12.90 -20.23
C GLN A 25 -8.02 11.84 -19.25
N ILE A 26 -6.75 11.91 -18.83
CA ILE A 26 -6.15 10.95 -17.92
C ILE A 26 -6.06 11.57 -16.53
N GLU A 27 -6.65 10.88 -15.56
CA GLU A 27 -6.65 11.27 -14.16
C GLU A 27 -5.79 10.30 -13.33
N PHE A 28 -5.17 10.81 -12.26
CA PHE A 28 -4.44 9.97 -11.31
C PHE A 28 -5.33 9.55 -10.14
N GLU A 29 -5.36 8.24 -9.89
CA GLU A 29 -5.85 7.62 -8.66
C GLU A 29 -4.64 7.14 -7.84
N VAL A 30 -4.63 7.44 -6.53
CA VAL A 30 -3.56 7.03 -5.62
C VAL A 30 -4.12 6.21 -4.46
N PHE A 31 -3.46 5.09 -4.13
CA PHE A 31 -3.71 4.38 -2.88
C PHE A 31 -3.17 5.22 -1.72
N ALA A 32 -4.09 5.78 -0.94
CA ALA A 32 -3.79 6.84 0.04
C ALA A 32 -3.70 6.31 1.47
N HIS A 33 -4.44 5.23 1.79
CA HIS A 33 -4.52 4.74 3.15
C HIS A 33 -4.75 3.23 3.23
N GLY A 34 -3.98 2.56 4.08
CA GLY A 34 -4.23 1.19 4.52
C GLY A 34 -3.05 0.24 4.34
N ALA A 35 -3.37 -1.05 4.27
CA ALA A 35 -2.38 -2.11 4.42
C ALA A 35 -1.42 -2.20 3.22
N MET A 36 -0.14 -1.92 3.46
CA MET A 36 0.92 -2.15 2.48
C MET A 36 1.26 -3.65 2.38
N CYS A 37 1.65 -4.08 1.18
CA CYS A 37 2.08 -5.44 0.90
C CYS A 37 3.58 -5.61 1.19
N VAL A 38 3.96 -6.73 1.82
CA VAL A 38 5.37 -7.10 1.98
C VAL A 38 6.01 -7.53 0.64
N SER A 39 5.21 -8.06 -0.29
CA SER A 39 5.70 -8.44 -1.61
C SER A 39 5.65 -7.25 -2.57
N VAL A 40 6.79 -6.95 -3.17
CA VAL A 40 6.92 -5.75 -4.01
C VAL A 40 6.48 -5.96 -5.45
N SER A 41 6.43 -7.20 -5.93
CA SER A 41 5.93 -7.50 -7.28
C SER A 41 4.40 -7.57 -7.35
N GLY A 42 3.71 -7.33 -6.23
CA GLY A 42 2.28 -7.63 -6.08
C GLY A 42 1.97 -9.13 -6.13
N ARG A 43 2.96 -10.01 -6.31
CA ARG A 43 2.82 -11.46 -6.31
C ARG A 43 3.17 -11.97 -4.91
N CYS A 44 2.16 -12.11 -4.06
CA CYS A 44 2.33 -12.70 -2.73
C CYS A 44 1.60 -14.05 -2.67
N TYR A 45 2.33 -15.10 -2.27
CA TYR A 45 1.77 -16.44 -2.13
C TYR A 45 1.63 -16.88 -0.68
N LEU A 46 2.06 -16.06 0.28
CA LEU A 46 2.09 -16.44 1.71
C LEU A 46 0.71 -16.87 2.20
N SER A 47 -0.33 -16.07 1.91
CA SER A 47 -1.72 -16.40 2.27
C SER A 47 -2.24 -17.65 1.55
N GLN A 48 -1.80 -17.89 0.32
CA GLN A 48 -2.21 -19.07 -0.44
C GLN A 48 -1.58 -20.34 0.15
N PHE A 49 -0.29 -20.31 0.47
CA PHE A 49 0.41 -21.46 1.02
C PHE A 49 -0.11 -21.85 2.40
N HIS A 50 -0.37 -20.87 3.28
CA HIS A 50 -0.80 -21.18 4.65
C HIS A 50 -2.31 -21.41 4.80
N TYR A 51 -3.14 -20.77 3.99
CA TYR A 51 -4.60 -20.77 4.19
C TYR A 51 -5.42 -21.13 2.95
N GLY A 52 -4.78 -21.45 1.81
CA GLY A 52 -5.49 -21.69 0.55
C GLY A 52 -6.18 -20.44 -0.01
N LYS A 53 -5.86 -19.24 0.50
CA LYS A 53 -6.50 -17.98 0.13
C LYS A 53 -5.54 -17.07 -0.63
N SER A 54 -5.77 -16.88 -1.93
CA SER A 54 -4.83 -16.18 -2.80
C SER A 54 -4.92 -14.66 -2.66
N ALA A 55 -3.82 -14.04 -2.23
CA ALA A 55 -3.72 -12.57 -2.15
C ALA A 55 -3.87 -11.91 -3.53
N ASN A 56 -3.37 -12.55 -4.58
CA ASN A 56 -3.46 -12.09 -5.97
C ASN A 56 -4.89 -12.13 -6.53
N ARG A 57 -5.80 -12.88 -5.88
CA ARG A 57 -7.24 -12.91 -6.17
C ARG A 57 -8.06 -12.11 -5.16
N GLY A 58 -7.37 -11.35 -4.33
CA GLY A 58 -7.96 -10.47 -3.35
C GLY A 58 -8.48 -11.14 -2.08
N GLU A 59 -8.08 -12.38 -1.78
CA GLU A 59 -8.49 -13.13 -0.58
C GLU A 59 -7.42 -13.11 0.54
N CYS A 60 -6.48 -12.16 0.51
CA CYS A 60 -5.35 -12.14 1.46
C CYS A 60 -5.82 -12.11 2.93
N LEU A 61 -5.37 -13.07 3.74
CA LEU A 61 -5.61 -13.09 5.20
C LEU A 61 -4.48 -12.45 6.02
N GLN A 62 -3.62 -11.67 5.35
CA GLN A 62 -2.53 -10.89 5.94
C GLN A 62 -1.58 -11.68 6.88
N PRO A 63 -1.09 -12.89 6.53
CA PRO A 63 -0.16 -13.65 7.37
C PRO A 63 1.11 -12.89 7.74
N CYS A 64 1.61 -12.01 6.86
CA CYS A 64 2.81 -11.22 7.11
C CYS A 64 2.67 -10.26 8.31
N ARG A 65 1.45 -10.03 8.79
CA ARG A 65 1.14 -9.17 9.95
C ARG A 65 1.04 -9.93 11.27
N ARG A 66 1.40 -11.21 11.27
CA ARG A 66 1.43 -12.05 12.47
C ARG A 66 2.83 -12.02 13.09
N GLU A 67 2.94 -12.52 14.31
CA GLU A 67 4.22 -12.70 14.99
C GLU A 67 5.01 -13.82 14.32
N PHE A 68 6.31 -13.59 14.16
CA PHE A 68 7.25 -14.59 13.63
C PHE A 68 8.50 -14.61 14.51
N ARG A 69 8.99 -15.83 14.75
CA ARG A 69 10.35 -16.06 15.21
C ARG A 69 11.27 -16.08 13.98
N ILE A 70 12.38 -15.35 14.04
CA ILE A 70 13.36 -15.35 12.96
C ILE A 70 14.51 -16.27 13.35
N GLU A 71 14.77 -17.26 12.52
CA GLU A 71 15.88 -18.20 12.68
C GLU A 71 16.87 -17.95 11.55
N ALA A 72 18.13 -17.67 11.91
CA ALA A 72 19.20 -17.52 10.94
C ALA A 72 19.50 -18.87 10.29
N THR A 73 19.75 -18.86 8.98
CA THR A 73 20.03 -20.07 8.19
C THR A 73 21.52 -20.38 8.07
N ASP A 74 22.40 -19.56 8.63
CA ASP A 74 23.84 -19.80 8.68
C ASP A 74 24.24 -20.60 9.93
N GLU A 75 25.51 -21.02 10.00
CA GLU A 75 26.03 -21.97 10.99
C GLU A 75 25.98 -21.48 12.45
N ALA A 76 25.76 -20.18 12.66
CA ALA A 76 25.45 -19.65 13.97
C ALA A 76 23.95 -19.80 14.16
N GLU A 77 23.50 -20.81 14.93
CA GLU A 77 22.09 -21.06 15.31
C GLU A 77 21.48 -19.89 16.10
N MET A 78 21.37 -18.72 15.48
CA MET A 78 20.86 -17.50 16.07
C MET A 78 19.37 -17.45 15.84
N THR A 79 18.64 -17.37 16.95
CA THR A 79 17.20 -17.14 16.95
C THR A 79 16.92 -15.76 17.50
N TYR A 80 16.18 -14.95 16.76
CA TYR A 80 15.68 -13.66 17.23
C TYR A 80 14.20 -13.81 17.60
N ASP A 81 13.93 -13.67 18.90
CA ASP A 81 12.58 -13.46 19.41
C ASP A 81 12.34 -11.96 19.50
N LEU A 82 11.47 -11.45 18.65
CA LEU A 82 11.18 -10.03 18.57
C LEU A 82 10.07 -9.59 19.55
N GLY A 83 9.58 -10.50 20.40
CA GLY A 83 8.46 -10.24 21.30
C GLY A 83 7.23 -9.77 20.53
N THR A 84 6.78 -8.54 20.80
CA THR A 84 5.61 -7.93 20.16
C THR A 84 5.92 -7.23 18.83
N ALA A 85 7.15 -7.30 18.32
CA ALA A 85 7.49 -6.69 17.04
C ALA A 85 7.16 -7.64 15.88
N PHE A 86 6.54 -7.08 14.84
CA PHE A 86 6.05 -7.83 13.69
C PHE A 86 7.05 -7.80 12.53
N ALA A 87 7.97 -8.77 12.50
CA ALA A 87 9.09 -8.85 11.55
C ALA A 87 8.74 -8.57 10.08
N MET A 88 7.61 -9.11 9.63
CA MET A 88 7.19 -9.06 8.22
C MET A 88 6.04 -8.08 7.97
N SER A 89 5.60 -7.33 9.00
CA SER A 89 4.49 -6.40 8.86
C SER A 89 5.00 -5.05 8.37
N PRO A 90 4.76 -4.67 7.11
CA PRO A 90 5.00 -3.29 6.70
C PRO A 90 4.06 -2.36 7.47
N GLN A 91 4.51 -1.13 7.72
CA GLN A 91 3.66 -0.08 8.24
C GLN A 91 2.54 0.22 7.24
N ASP A 92 1.35 0.51 7.75
CA ASP A 92 0.24 0.96 6.89
C ASP A 92 0.58 2.30 6.27
N LEU A 93 0.17 2.47 5.02
CA LEU A 93 0.29 3.75 4.34
C LEU A 93 -0.74 4.71 4.95
N CYS A 94 -0.29 5.91 5.28
CA CYS A 94 -1.15 7.02 5.64
C CYS A 94 -0.57 8.28 4.98
N THR A 95 -1.28 8.81 4.00
CA THR A 95 -0.86 9.98 3.23
C THR A 95 -1.35 11.30 3.83
N LEU A 96 -2.22 11.28 4.86
CA LEU A 96 -2.67 12.49 5.58
C LEU A 96 -1.56 13.50 5.88
N PRO A 97 -0.37 13.10 6.39
CA PRO A 97 0.70 14.06 6.72
C PRO A 97 1.27 14.83 5.52
N PHE A 98 1.01 14.38 4.29
CA PHE A 98 1.48 15.00 3.05
C PHE A 98 0.38 15.04 1.99
N LEU A 99 -0.90 15.07 2.42
CA LEU A 99 -2.04 15.03 1.52
C LEU A 99 -2.07 16.24 0.57
N GLU A 100 -1.73 17.43 1.07
CA GLU A 100 -1.65 18.66 0.26
C GLU A 100 -0.73 18.49 -0.95
N ALA A 101 0.44 17.85 -0.75
CA ALA A 101 1.37 17.60 -1.84
C ALA A 101 0.80 16.64 -2.91
N LEU A 102 -0.08 15.70 -2.52
CA LEU A 102 -0.78 14.84 -3.49
C LEU A 102 -1.85 15.62 -4.27
N ILE A 103 -2.55 16.54 -3.61
CA ILE A 103 -3.55 17.40 -4.24
C ILE A 103 -2.88 18.33 -5.25
N ASP A 104 -1.74 18.92 -4.88
CA ASP A 104 -0.96 19.83 -5.74
C ASP A 104 -0.45 19.12 -7.01
N GLU A 105 -0.12 17.82 -6.93
CA GLU A 105 0.22 17.00 -8.10
C GLU A 105 -0.99 16.63 -8.99
N GLY A 106 -2.19 17.07 -8.62
CA GLY A 106 -3.42 16.90 -9.37
C GLY A 106 -3.97 15.47 -9.32
N VAL A 107 -3.89 14.82 -8.16
CA VAL A 107 -4.59 13.55 -7.90
C VAL A 107 -6.08 13.78 -7.89
N ALA A 108 -6.82 13.03 -8.71
CA ALA A 108 -8.27 13.14 -8.82
C ALA A 108 -9.01 12.26 -7.81
N ALA A 109 -8.41 11.14 -7.43
CA ALA A 109 -9.04 10.17 -6.54
C ALA A 109 -8.05 9.55 -5.54
N LEU A 110 -8.52 9.44 -4.29
CA LEU A 110 -7.82 8.73 -3.22
C LEU A 110 -8.51 7.40 -2.97
N LYS A 111 -7.72 6.33 -2.97
CA LYS A 111 -8.18 4.98 -2.67
C LYS A 111 -7.80 4.60 -1.25
N ILE A 112 -8.80 4.22 -0.47
CA ILE A 112 -8.67 3.78 0.92
C ILE A 112 -8.96 2.28 0.98
N GLU A 113 -8.16 1.53 1.73
CA GLU A 113 -8.38 0.09 1.96
C GLU A 113 -9.68 -0.15 2.73
N GLY A 114 -10.61 -0.87 2.12
CA GLY A 114 -11.86 -1.30 2.75
C GLY A 114 -11.98 -2.81 2.92
N ARG A 115 -11.13 -3.61 2.26
CA ARG A 115 -11.25 -5.06 2.30
C ARG A 115 -10.84 -5.59 3.67
N GLY A 116 -11.73 -6.36 4.29
CA GLY A 116 -11.51 -6.90 5.63
C GLY A 116 -11.44 -5.80 6.70
N ARG A 117 -12.04 -4.63 6.42
CA ARG A 117 -12.22 -3.54 7.37
C ARG A 117 -13.71 -3.41 7.72
N SER A 118 -13.99 -2.92 8.92
CA SER A 118 -15.37 -2.68 9.32
C SER A 118 -15.93 -1.43 8.62
N PRO A 119 -17.26 -1.31 8.48
CA PRO A 119 -17.87 -0.09 7.94
C PRO A 119 -17.46 1.17 8.70
N GLU A 120 -17.28 1.07 10.03
CA GLU A 120 -16.85 2.18 10.89
C GLU A 120 -15.43 2.62 10.55
N TYR A 121 -14.49 1.67 10.35
CA TYR A 121 -13.14 2.00 9.90
C TYR A 121 -13.16 2.77 8.58
N VAL A 122 -13.94 2.30 7.60
CA VAL A 122 -14.03 2.95 6.29
C VAL A 122 -14.64 4.35 6.43
N GLY A 123 -15.68 4.48 7.24
CA GLY A 123 -16.32 5.77 7.57
C GLY A 123 -15.34 6.76 8.20
N PHE A 124 -14.64 6.37 9.27
CA PHE A 124 -13.69 7.23 9.95
C PHE A 124 -12.48 7.59 9.09
N ALA A 125 -11.90 6.62 8.38
CA ALA A 125 -10.78 6.89 7.48
C ALA A 125 -11.20 7.87 6.38
N THR A 126 -12.35 7.65 5.73
CA THR A 126 -12.85 8.55 4.68
C THR A 126 -13.16 9.94 5.24
N GLN A 127 -13.73 10.03 6.44
CA GLN A 127 -14.00 11.30 7.10
C GLN A 127 -12.70 12.07 7.39
N ALA A 128 -11.69 11.41 7.96
CA ALA A 128 -10.41 12.05 8.27
C ALA A 128 -9.75 12.67 7.03
N TYR A 129 -9.82 12.00 5.87
CA TYR A 129 -9.31 12.55 4.60
C TYR A 129 -10.16 13.68 4.01
N ARG A 130 -11.41 13.86 4.46
CA ARG A 130 -12.29 14.94 4.00
C ARG A 130 -12.20 16.20 4.86
N GLU A 131 -11.67 16.08 6.07
CA GLU A 131 -11.56 17.19 7.03
C GLU A 131 -10.27 18.01 6.88
N VAL A 132 -9.31 17.50 6.11
CA VAL A 132 -8.07 18.18 5.69
C VAL A 132 -8.30 18.79 4.32
#